data_AF-A0A3C1MD84-F1
#
_entry.id   AF-A0A3C1MD84-F1
#
_cell.length_a   1.000
_cell.length_b   1.000
_cell.length_c   1.000
_cell.angle_alpha   90.00
_cell.angle_beta   90.00
_cell.angle_gamma   90.00
#
_symmetry.space_group_name_H-M   'P 1'
#
loop_
_entity.id
_entity.type
_entity.pdbx_description
1 polymer ?
#
loop_
_entity_poly.entity_id
_entity_poly.type
_entity_poly.pdbx_seq_one_letter_code
_entity_poly.pdbx_strand_id
1 'polypeptide(L)'
;MNFGALRVLNDDVLQGGGGFGVHRHENMEIISIPLQGALAHGDSTGHTSVIRPNDVQVMSAGTGIMHTERNHSAHEPVSFLQLCILPATQNLLPRYAQQSFDPKTWKNQFGLLVGPRQQQQGNLWIN
;
A
#
# COMPACT_ATOMS: atom_id res chain seq x y z
N MET A 1 -4.80 13.87 -17.79
CA MET A 1 -3.81 12.97 -18.43
C MET A 1 -3.58 11.80 -17.49
N ASN A 2 -3.59 10.55 -17.98
CA ASN A 2 -3.38 9.33 -17.18
C ASN A 2 -2.27 8.47 -17.80
N PHE A 3 -1.57 7.65 -17.01
CA PHE A 3 -0.59 6.67 -17.49
C PHE A 3 -1.13 5.25 -17.28
N GLY A 4 -1.75 4.68 -18.32
CA GLY A 4 -2.39 3.36 -18.23
C GLY A 4 -3.40 3.28 -17.08
N ALA A 5 -3.28 2.25 -16.23
CA ALA A 5 -4.13 2.04 -15.05
C ALA A 5 -3.69 2.87 -13.82
N LEU A 6 -2.49 3.45 -13.81
CA LEU A 6 -1.98 4.27 -12.70
C LEU A 6 -2.78 5.58 -12.61
N ARG A 7 -3.22 5.92 -11.40
CA ARG A 7 -3.97 7.15 -11.10
C ARG A 7 -3.19 8.09 -10.20
N VAL A 8 -2.45 7.53 -9.24
CA VAL A 8 -1.64 8.29 -8.29
C VAL A 8 -0.32 7.56 -8.09
N LEU A 9 0.77 8.32 -8.05
CA LEU A 9 2.06 7.94 -7.49
C LEU A 9 2.51 9.12 -6.64
N ASN A 10 2.44 8.97 -5.33
CA ASN A 10 2.93 9.96 -4.38
C ASN A 10 4.26 9.52 -3.78
N ASP A 11 5.10 10.50 -3.48
CA ASP A 11 6.28 10.40 -2.62
C ASP A 11 6.03 11.32 -1.43
N ASP A 12 5.48 10.75 -0.37
CA ASP A 12 4.91 11.49 0.75
C ASP A 12 5.81 11.40 1.99
N VAL A 13 5.83 12.50 2.76
CA VAL A 13 6.49 12.58 4.07
C VAL A 13 5.49 13.09 5.11
N LEU A 14 5.28 12.32 6.18
CA LEU A 14 4.44 12.72 7.31
C LEU A 14 5.32 12.93 8.55
N GLN A 15 5.14 14.07 9.21
CA GLN A 15 5.80 14.37 10.50
C GLN A 15 5.27 13.46 11.62
N GLY A 16 5.97 13.42 12.76
CA GLY A 16 5.56 12.67 13.94
C GLY A 16 4.11 12.98 14.36
N GLY A 17 3.31 11.95 14.60
CA GLY A 17 1.88 12.07 14.93
C GLY A 17 0.98 12.51 13.76
N GLY A 18 1.55 12.78 12.58
CA GLY A 18 0.81 13.09 11.36
C GLY A 18 0.11 11.86 10.75
N GLY A 19 -0.79 12.11 9.81
CA GLY A 19 -1.54 11.04 9.15
C GLY A 19 -2.76 11.55 8.40
N PHE A 20 -3.37 10.64 7.67
CA PHE A 20 -4.65 10.81 7.02
C PHE A 20 -5.75 10.24 7.92
N GLY A 21 -6.78 11.06 8.16
CA GLY A 21 -7.98 10.64 8.87
C GLY A 21 -8.74 9.53 8.15
N VAL A 22 -9.89 9.14 8.71
CA VAL A 22 -10.74 8.12 8.09
C VAL A 22 -11.24 8.65 6.75
N HIS A 23 -10.93 7.93 5.68
CA HIS A 23 -11.39 8.25 4.34
C HIS A 23 -11.73 6.96 3.58
N ARG A 24 -12.46 7.09 2.47
CA ARG A 24 -13.03 5.94 1.75
C ARG A 24 -12.48 5.83 0.33
N HIS A 25 -12.20 4.59 -0.07
CA HIS A 25 -11.89 4.24 -1.46
C HIS A 25 -12.86 3.17 -1.95
N GLU A 26 -13.08 3.12 -3.26
CA GLU A 26 -13.82 2.08 -3.97
C GLU A 26 -13.08 1.75 -5.26
N ASN A 27 -13.11 0.49 -5.67
CA ASN A 27 -12.57 0.05 -6.97
C ASN A 27 -11.18 0.63 -7.26
N MET A 28 -10.29 0.52 -6.27
CA MET A 28 -8.91 1.01 -6.31
C MET A 28 -7.98 0.00 -5.66
N GLU A 29 -6.85 -0.25 -6.28
CA GLU A 29 -5.73 -1.00 -5.69
C GLU A 29 -4.73 0.01 -5.14
N ILE A 30 -4.51 -0.03 -3.83
CA ILE A 30 -3.63 0.91 -3.11
C ILE A 30 -2.41 0.15 -2.63
N ILE A 31 -1.23 0.62 -3.03
CA ILE A 31 0.06 0.03 -2.67
C ILE A 31 0.85 1.04 -1.85
N SER A 32 1.29 0.66 -0.66
CA SER A 32 2.11 1.50 0.22
C SER A 32 3.48 0.86 0.45
N ILE A 33 4.54 1.66 0.28
CA ILE A 33 5.94 1.23 0.39
C ILE A 33 6.71 2.23 1.27
N PRO A 34 6.84 1.98 2.58
CA PRO A 34 7.66 2.80 3.45
C PRO A 34 9.15 2.75 3.07
N LEU A 35 9.75 3.93 2.92
CA LEU A 35 11.18 4.10 2.66
C LEU A 35 11.94 4.33 3.98
N GLN A 36 11.33 5.05 4.93
CA GLN A 36 11.85 5.31 6.26
C GLN A 36 10.67 5.45 7.25
N GLY A 37 10.89 5.14 8.52
CA GLY A 37 9.84 5.19 9.54
C GLY A 37 8.85 4.03 9.39
N ALA A 38 7.61 4.19 9.87
CA ALA A 38 6.58 3.18 9.70
C ALA A 38 5.18 3.81 9.61
N LEU A 39 4.32 3.21 8.79
CA LEU A 39 2.91 3.59 8.65
C LEU A 39 2.03 2.65 9.47
N ALA A 40 1.17 3.19 10.31
CA ALA A 40 0.08 2.47 10.94
C ALA A 40 -1.15 2.54 10.02
N HIS A 41 -1.68 1.37 9.68
CA HIS A 41 -2.92 1.22 8.91
C HIS A 41 -4.03 0.70 9.81
N GLY A 42 -5.25 1.15 9.55
CA GLY A 42 -6.45 0.62 10.16
C GLY A 42 -7.64 0.79 9.23
N ASP A 43 -8.51 -0.22 9.12
CA ASP A 43 -9.63 -0.19 8.19
C ASP A 43 -10.95 -0.71 8.78
N SER A 44 -12.03 -0.47 8.02
CA SER A 44 -13.40 -0.82 8.39
C SER A 44 -13.69 -2.32 8.41
N THR A 45 -12.77 -3.18 7.98
CA THR A 45 -12.87 -4.64 8.16
C THR A 45 -12.36 -5.09 9.53
N GLY A 46 -11.87 -4.15 10.34
CA GLY A 46 -11.25 -4.40 11.64
C GLY A 46 -9.77 -4.77 11.53
N HIS A 47 -9.19 -4.72 10.33
CA HIS A 47 -7.77 -5.00 10.16
C HIS A 47 -6.94 -3.79 10.59
N THR A 48 -5.85 -4.05 11.31
CA THR A 48 -4.85 -3.04 11.68
C THR A 48 -3.46 -3.62 11.49
N SER A 49 -2.52 -2.79 11.08
CA SER A 49 -1.15 -3.23 10.82
C SER A 49 -0.17 -2.07 10.96
N VAL A 50 1.12 -2.42 11.04
CA VAL A 50 2.21 -1.46 10.95
C VAL A 50 3.11 -1.91 9.80
N ILE A 51 3.22 -1.06 8.79
CA ILE A 51 3.99 -1.27 7.57
C ILE A 51 5.34 -0.61 7.78
N ARG A 52 6.41 -1.40 7.80
CA ARG A 52 7.79 -0.96 8.08
C ARG A 52 8.61 -0.88 6.79
N PRO A 53 9.83 -0.31 6.83
CA PRO A 53 10.71 -0.37 5.68
C PRO A 53 10.98 -1.83 5.31
N ASN A 54 11.03 -2.11 4.02
CA ASN A 54 11.06 -3.44 3.41
C ASN A 54 9.72 -4.18 3.36
N ASP A 55 8.67 -3.68 4.03
CA ASP A 55 7.33 -4.16 3.80
C ASP A 55 6.73 -3.50 2.55
N VAL A 56 5.89 -4.26 1.86
CA VAL A 56 4.93 -3.72 0.90
C VAL A 56 3.54 -4.10 1.40
N GLN A 57 2.64 -3.14 1.35
CA GLN A 57 1.23 -3.33 1.64
C GLN A 57 0.43 -3.16 0.36
N VAL A 58 -0.57 -4.03 0.15
CA VAL A 58 -1.57 -3.92 -0.91
C VAL A 58 -2.96 -4.00 -0.29
N MET A 59 -3.79 -3.01 -0.58
CA MET A 59 -5.19 -2.98 -0.24
C MET A 59 -6.03 -2.86 -1.51
N SER A 60 -6.85 -3.87 -1.77
CA SER A 60 -7.88 -3.81 -2.80
C SER A 60 -9.15 -3.25 -2.18
N ALA A 61 -9.59 -2.06 -2.59
CA ALA A 61 -10.76 -1.40 -2.01
C ALA A 61 -12.09 -2.07 -2.40
N GLY A 62 -12.16 -2.68 -3.59
CA GLY A 62 -13.33 -3.46 -4.01
C GLY A 62 -14.65 -2.68 -3.95
N THR A 63 -15.70 -3.28 -3.40
CA THR A 63 -17.00 -2.63 -3.12
C THR A 63 -16.94 -1.45 -2.15
N GLY A 64 -15.77 -1.23 -1.53
CA GLY A 64 -15.44 -0.05 -0.76
C GLY A 64 -14.90 -0.37 0.62
N ILE A 65 -13.92 0.41 1.05
CA ILE A 65 -13.28 0.30 2.36
C ILE A 65 -13.01 1.70 2.93
N MET A 66 -13.29 1.89 4.22
CA MET A 66 -12.86 3.08 4.95
C MET A 66 -11.58 2.75 5.69
N HIS A 67 -10.59 3.63 5.64
CA HIS A 67 -9.31 3.40 6.29
C HIS A 67 -8.62 4.67 6.78
N THR A 68 -7.62 4.48 7.62
CA THR A 68 -6.71 5.50 8.15
C THR A 68 -5.28 5.07 7.89
N GLU A 69 -4.43 6.04 7.58
CA GLU A 69 -3.00 5.84 7.42
C GLU A 69 -2.31 6.89 8.28
N ARG A 70 -1.56 6.46 9.30
CA ARG A 70 -0.91 7.39 10.24
C ARG A 70 0.56 7.08 10.35
N ASN A 71 1.35 8.10 10.65
CA ASN A 71 2.71 7.88 11.13
C ASN A 71 2.64 7.07 12.43
N HIS A 72 3.35 5.94 12.48
CA HIS A 72 3.39 5.09 13.67
C HIS A 72 4.20 5.74 14.82
N SER A 73 5.11 6.67 14.49
CA SER A 73 5.87 7.43 15.48
C SER A 73 5.17 8.74 15.83
N ALA A 74 5.23 9.09 17.12
CA ALA A 74 4.75 10.40 17.60
C ALA A 74 5.76 11.54 17.36
N HIS A 75 7.01 11.22 17.01
CA HIS A 75 8.11 12.19 16.98
C HIS A 75 8.89 12.17 15.66
N GLU A 76 9.23 10.98 15.18
CA GLU A 76 10.04 10.81 13.97
C GLU A 76 9.18 10.85 12.71
N PRO A 77 9.67 11.41 11.58
CA PRO A 77 8.94 11.38 10.32
C PRO A 77 8.89 9.98 9.70
N VAL A 78 7.91 9.76 8.83
CA VAL A 78 7.80 8.62 7.93
C VAL A 78 7.81 9.12 6.48
N SER A 79 8.54 8.45 5.61
CA SER A 79 8.53 8.71 4.17
C SER A 79 8.15 7.44 3.42
N PHE A 80 7.28 7.53 2.43
CA PHE A 80 6.75 6.36 1.74
C PHE A 80 6.27 6.71 0.33
N LEU A 81 6.27 5.70 -0.54
CA LEU A 81 5.60 5.78 -1.83
C LEU A 81 4.20 5.21 -1.69
N GLN A 82 3.22 5.88 -2.31
CA GLN A 82 1.84 5.37 -2.39
C GLN A 82 1.34 5.39 -3.84
N LEU A 83 0.85 4.24 -4.30
CA LEU A 83 0.33 4.07 -5.64
C LEU A 83 -1.15 3.74 -5.58
N CYS A 84 -1.94 4.41 -6.42
CA CYS A 84 -3.34 4.07 -6.66
C CYS A 84 -3.48 3.60 -8.11
N ILE A 85 -3.93 2.35 -8.29
CA ILE A 85 -4.05 1.69 -9.58
C ILE A 85 -5.51 1.26 -9.76
N LEU A 86 -6.07 1.50 -10.96
CA LEU A 86 -7.39 0.96 -11.26
C LEU A 86 -7.33 -0.58 -11.33
N PRO A 87 -8.26 -1.29 -10.65
CA PRO A 87 -8.35 -2.74 -10.72
C PRO A 87 -8.80 -3.18 -12.10
N ALA A 88 -8.39 -4.37 -12.54
CA ALA A 88 -8.92 -4.96 -13.76
C ALA A 88 -10.37 -5.44 -13.57
N THR A 89 -10.74 -5.84 -12.34
CA THR A 89 -12.11 -6.27 -11.99
C THR A 89 -12.67 -5.43 -10.86
N GLN A 90 -13.82 -4.80 -11.12
CA GLN A 90 -14.51 -3.97 -10.12
C GLN A 90 -15.46 -4.80 -9.24
N ASN A 91 -15.85 -4.21 -8.10
CA ASN A 91 -16.84 -4.72 -7.16
C ASN A 91 -16.48 -6.08 -6.53
N LEU A 92 -15.19 -6.38 -6.45
CA LEU A 92 -14.69 -7.48 -5.63
C LEU A 92 -14.81 -7.14 -4.13
N LEU A 93 -14.70 -8.15 -3.27
CA LEU A 93 -14.64 -7.91 -1.83
C LEU A 93 -13.35 -7.15 -1.46
N PRO A 94 -13.40 -6.22 -0.49
CA PRO A 94 -12.20 -5.57 0.03
C PRO A 94 -11.19 -6.60 0.55
N ARG A 95 -9.90 -6.32 0.35
CA ARG A 95 -8.82 -7.22 0.74
C ARG A 95 -7.60 -6.43 1.18
N TYR A 96 -6.93 -6.95 2.20
CA TYR A 96 -5.62 -6.49 2.63
C TYR A 96 -4.58 -7.59 2.48
N ALA A 97 -3.34 -7.24 2.10
CA ALA A 97 -2.17 -8.10 2.20
C ALA A 97 -0.93 -7.26 2.49
N GLN A 98 0.01 -7.83 3.24
CA GLN A 98 1.31 -7.22 3.53
C GLN A 98 2.38 -8.30 3.52
N GLN A 99 3.55 -7.97 3.01
CA GLN A 99 4.69 -8.88 2.97
C GLN A 99 6.00 -8.12 3.08
N SER A 100 6.97 -8.67 3.81
CA SER A 100 8.34 -8.18 3.87
C SER A 100 9.20 -8.78 2.75
N PHE A 101 10.05 -7.95 2.15
CA PHE A 101 10.98 -8.33 1.08
C PHE A 101 12.42 -8.05 1.50
N ASP A 102 13.33 -9.01 1.36
CA ASP A 102 14.75 -8.78 1.69
C ASP A 102 15.44 -7.96 0.58
N PRO A 103 15.93 -6.72 0.84
CA PRO A 103 16.69 -5.90 -0.11
C PRO A 103 17.84 -6.62 -0.82
N LYS A 104 18.42 -7.63 -0.16
CA LYS A 104 19.58 -8.36 -0.70
C LYS A 104 19.23 -9.22 -1.91
N THR A 105 17.99 -9.66 -2.06
CA THR A 105 17.58 -10.56 -3.16
C THR A 105 17.48 -9.87 -4.52
N TRP A 106 17.61 -8.55 -4.58
CA TRP A 106 17.33 -7.71 -5.74
C TRP A 106 18.35 -6.57 -5.90
N LYS A 107 19.52 -6.69 -5.26
CA LYS A 107 20.64 -5.76 -5.48
C LYS A 107 21.08 -5.82 -6.95
N ASN A 108 21.06 -4.66 -7.63
CA ASN A 108 21.40 -4.51 -9.05
C ASN A 108 20.53 -5.34 -10.03
N GLN A 109 19.33 -5.74 -9.61
CA GLN A 109 18.37 -6.42 -10.48
C GLN A 109 16.94 -6.01 -10.12
N PHE A 110 15.98 -6.22 -11.01
CA PHE A 110 14.57 -5.96 -10.70
C PHE A 110 13.99 -7.09 -9.86
N GLY A 111 13.27 -6.72 -8.80
CA GLY A 111 12.45 -7.63 -7.99
C GLY A 111 10.97 -7.38 -8.22
N LEU A 112 10.17 -8.43 -8.37
CA LEU A 112 8.72 -8.33 -8.49
C LEU A 112 8.10 -8.23 -7.08
N LEU A 113 7.63 -7.06 -6.70
CA LEU A 113 6.95 -6.84 -5.41
C LEU A 113 5.43 -7.07 -5.51
N VAL A 114 4.83 -6.49 -6.54
CA VAL A 114 3.39 -6.55 -6.80
C VAL A 114 3.17 -6.85 -8.28
N GLY A 115 2.37 -7.86 -8.58
CA GLY A 115 2.07 -8.29 -9.95
C GLY A 115 0.60 -8.69 -10.14
N PRO A 116 0.21 -9.13 -11.34
CA PRO A 116 -1.13 -9.65 -11.56
C PRO A 116 -1.33 -10.96 -10.78
N ARG A 117 -2.56 -11.19 -10.32
CA ARG A 117 -2.91 -12.38 -9.51
C ARG A 117 -2.46 -13.71 -10.11
N GLN A 118 -2.43 -13.85 -11.43
CA GLN A 118 -2.06 -15.08 -12.13
C GLN A 118 -0.54 -15.36 -12.13
N GLN A 119 0.30 -14.40 -11.73
CA GLN A 119 1.75 -14.50 -11.77
C GLN A 119 2.38 -14.51 -10.37
N GLN A 120 1.70 -15.08 -9.38
CA GLN A 120 2.26 -15.16 -8.02
C GLN A 120 3.45 -16.12 -7.96
N GLN A 121 4.62 -15.56 -7.64
CA GLN A 121 5.87 -16.26 -7.37
C GLN A 121 6.46 -15.72 -6.06
N GLY A 122 5.67 -15.74 -4.98
CA GLY A 122 6.06 -15.17 -3.69
C GLY A 122 5.99 -13.64 -3.63
N ASN A 123 5.32 -12.99 -4.58
CA ASN A 123 5.03 -11.56 -4.59
C ASN A 123 3.57 -11.28 -4.18
N LEU A 124 3.29 -10.03 -3.81
CA LEU A 124 1.93 -9.55 -3.62
C LEU A 124 1.23 -9.38 -4.97
N TRP A 125 -0.08 -9.24 -4.94
CA TRP A 125 -0.88 -9.15 -6.16
C TRP A 125 -1.96 -8.09 -6.09
N ILE A 126 -2.31 -7.59 -7.27
CA ILE A 126 -3.49 -6.77 -7.55
C ILE A 126 -4.34 -7.48 -8.62
N ASN A 127 -5.63 -7.15 -8.68
CA ASN A 127 -6.57 -7.83 -9.59
C ASN A 127 -6.63 -7.17 -10.97
#